data_AF-A0A6C0IYF0-F1
#
_entry.id   AF-A0A6C0IYF0-F1
#
_cell.length_a   1.000
_cell.length_b   1.000
_cell.length_c   1.000
_cell.angle_alpha   90.00
_cell.angle_beta   90.00
_cell.angle_gamma   90.00
#
_symmetry.space_group_name_H-M   'P 1'
#
loop_
_entity.id
_entity.type
_entity.pdbx_description
1 polymer ?
#
loop_
_entity_poly.entity_id
_entity_poly.type
_entity_poly.pdbx_seq_one_letter_code
_entity_poly.pdbx_strand_id
1 'polypeptide(L)'
;MTSLSLYKFLSLSNIKIMSAVPMLAGVGLLMVCCSSSSIASMLMGGGSEEDPAAGAGAGAGAGGFTYEFHIVSETEHSDHGSVISDIKIDGNRVSKDEITFHIAPTKYDCEHDTQNNWDCKGDMGYLDEDGAITMAAWNKHTPPEKFFTITSDKKIGEVEISFHRPTYTPALMIKENGVEILRDDSNKGSDLSPSPFPVTYTIP
;
A
#
# COMPACT_ATOMS: atom_id res chain seq x y z
N MET A 1 65.16 -19.28 -24.09
CA MET A 1 65.29 -18.24 -23.06
C MET A 1 63.96 -17.49 -23.01
N THR A 2 63.31 -17.52 -21.83
CA THR A 2 62.39 -16.51 -21.24
C THR A 2 61.25 -15.96 -22.12
N SER A 3 59.97 -16.03 -21.73
CA SER A 3 59.46 -15.33 -20.54
C SER A 3 58.11 -15.90 -20.08
N LEU A 4 58.04 -16.22 -18.78
CA LEU A 4 56.86 -16.64 -18.04
C LEU A 4 56.21 -15.43 -17.36
N SER A 5 54.89 -15.35 -17.50
CA SER A 5 53.87 -14.94 -16.52
C SER A 5 54.34 -14.14 -15.29
N LEU A 6 53.93 -12.87 -15.21
CA LEU A 6 53.98 -12.06 -13.99
C LEU A 6 52.99 -10.89 -14.04
N TYR A 7 51.70 -11.16 -13.84
CA TYR A 7 50.74 -10.14 -13.39
C TYR A 7 49.78 -10.74 -12.38
N LYS A 8 50.28 -10.89 -11.15
CA LYS A 8 49.47 -11.10 -9.96
C LYS A 8 50.20 -10.39 -8.83
N PHE A 9 49.77 -9.17 -8.50
CA PHE A 9 49.90 -8.51 -7.20
C PHE A 9 49.54 -7.04 -7.37
N LEU A 10 48.27 -6.68 -7.19
CA LEU A 10 47.92 -5.43 -6.52
C LEU A 10 46.66 -5.70 -5.70
N SER A 11 46.93 -5.87 -4.41
CA SER A 11 46.03 -6.10 -3.30
C SER A 11 45.33 -4.79 -2.91
N LEU A 12 44.01 -4.88 -2.74
CA LEU A 12 43.17 -4.15 -1.78
C LEU A 12 43.65 -2.78 -1.27
N SER A 13 42.98 -1.72 -1.73
CA SER A 13 42.89 -0.44 -1.03
C SER A 13 41.42 -0.14 -0.71
N ASN A 14 40.94 -0.64 0.42
CA ASN A 14 39.70 -0.17 1.05
C ASN A 14 39.96 1.20 1.69
N ILE A 15 39.59 2.29 1.03
CA ILE A 15 39.51 3.62 1.66
C ILE A 15 38.03 3.88 1.97
N LYS A 16 37.65 3.52 3.20
CA LYS A 16 36.39 3.90 3.82
C LYS A 16 36.52 5.35 4.25
N ILE A 17 35.87 6.26 3.52
CA ILE A 17 35.73 7.67 3.91
C ILE A 17 34.77 7.71 5.11
N MET A 18 35.32 7.88 6.31
CA MET A 18 34.53 8.25 7.50
C MET A 18 34.15 9.72 7.38
N SER A 19 32.88 9.97 7.09
CA SER A 19 32.30 11.31 7.22
C SER A 19 32.12 11.63 8.70
N ALA A 20 32.89 12.61 9.17
CA ALA A 20 32.75 13.20 10.49
C ALA A 20 31.52 14.11 10.52
N VAL A 21 30.57 13.82 11.40
CA VAL A 21 29.47 14.72 11.74
C VAL A 21 29.68 15.20 13.17
N PRO A 22 29.91 16.50 13.41
CA PRO A 22 29.68 17.11 14.69
C PRO A 22 28.28 17.75 14.68
N MET A 23 27.45 17.50 15.70
CA MET A 23 26.60 18.57 16.25
C MET A 23 26.15 18.25 17.69
N LEU A 24 26.45 19.25 18.51
CA LEU A 24 26.02 19.54 19.87
C LEU A 24 24.50 19.76 19.98
N ALA A 25 24.05 19.87 21.24
CA ALA A 25 22.75 20.31 21.74
C ALA A 25 21.73 19.16 21.91
N GLY A 26 21.09 18.97 23.06
CA GLY A 26 21.00 19.79 24.25
C GLY A 26 20.23 19.01 25.32
N VAL A 27 20.54 19.33 26.56
CA VAL A 27 19.94 18.77 27.78
C VAL A 27 18.47 19.20 27.88
N GLY A 28 17.60 18.26 28.27
CA GLY A 28 16.37 18.58 28.99
C GLY A 28 15.11 17.90 28.47
N LEU A 29 14.68 16.84 29.14
CA LEU A 29 13.24 16.68 29.38
C LEU A 29 13.01 16.15 30.80
N LEU A 30 12.74 17.11 31.67
CA LEU A 30 12.21 16.96 33.01
C LEU A 30 10.68 16.79 32.90
N MET A 31 10.15 15.86 33.71
CA MET A 31 8.93 16.00 34.51
C MET A 31 7.57 16.32 33.83
N VAL A 32 6.57 15.49 34.20
CA VAL A 32 5.22 15.89 34.67
C VAL A 32 4.29 16.47 33.58
N CYS A 33 3.03 16.07 33.41
CA CYS A 33 2.02 15.67 34.38
C CYS A 33 0.91 14.82 33.73
N CYS A 34 0.34 13.96 34.55
CA CYS A 34 -1.07 13.57 34.53
C CYS A 34 -2.01 14.68 34.00
N SER A 35 -2.91 14.32 33.08
CA SER A 35 -4.22 14.96 32.95
C SER A 35 -5.24 13.93 32.52
N SER A 36 -5.78 13.26 33.53
CA SER A 36 -7.10 12.64 33.50
C SER A 36 -8.15 13.74 33.29
N SER A 37 -8.98 13.59 32.27
CA SER A 37 -10.25 14.33 32.20
C SER A 37 -11.34 13.38 31.72
N SER A 38 -11.98 12.79 32.72
CA SER A 38 -13.23 12.05 32.64
C SER A 38 -14.32 12.89 31.98
N ILE A 39 -14.96 12.36 30.94
CA ILE A 39 -16.26 12.85 30.48
C ILE A 39 -17.31 11.91 31.08
N ALA A 40 -17.65 12.14 32.35
CA ALA A 40 -18.82 11.55 32.98
C ALA A 40 -19.93 12.61 32.95
N SER A 41 -20.74 12.59 31.90
CA SER A 41 -21.97 13.37 31.78
C SER A 41 -23.03 12.82 32.73
N MET A 42 -23.70 13.74 33.42
CA MET A 42 -24.71 13.49 34.44
C MET A 42 -26.03 12.97 33.86
N LEU A 43 -26.69 12.15 34.68
CA LEU A 43 -28.05 11.63 34.55
C LEU A 43 -29.11 12.75 34.58
N MET A 44 -30.07 12.70 33.64
CA MET A 44 -31.50 13.09 33.71
C MET A 44 -32.10 12.59 32.38
N GLY A 45 -33.19 11.86 32.21
CA GLY A 45 -34.34 11.50 33.04
C GLY A 45 -35.52 11.33 32.07
N GLY A 46 -36.31 10.26 32.21
CA GLY A 46 -37.71 10.21 31.74
C GLY A 46 -38.01 9.64 30.34
N GLY A 47 -38.39 8.36 30.30
CA GLY A 47 -39.73 7.92 29.88
C GLY A 47 -40.19 8.07 28.42
N SER A 48 -40.37 6.92 27.77
CA SER A 48 -41.47 6.49 26.87
C SER A 48 -40.96 5.80 25.62
N GLU A 49 -41.55 4.63 25.37
CA GLU A 49 -41.32 3.70 24.27
C GLU A 49 -41.34 4.39 22.91
N GLU A 50 -40.31 4.19 22.08
CA GLU A 50 -40.35 3.87 20.63
C GLU A 50 -38.94 3.35 20.26
N ASP A 51 -38.80 2.08 19.88
CA ASP A 51 -37.54 1.51 19.36
C ASP A 51 -37.82 0.52 18.21
N PRO A 52 -36.97 0.42 17.17
CA PRO A 52 -35.79 1.22 16.91
C PRO A 52 -35.90 2.09 15.66
N ALA A 53 -35.23 3.22 15.80
CA ALA A 53 -34.95 4.23 14.82
C ALA A 53 -34.26 3.69 13.56
N ALA A 54 -34.57 4.38 12.46
CA ALA A 54 -33.74 4.50 11.29
C ALA A 54 -32.25 4.64 11.66
N GLY A 55 -31.41 3.86 11.00
CA GLY A 55 -29.96 3.93 11.12
C GLY A 55 -29.48 5.35 10.82
N ALA A 56 -29.13 6.07 11.88
CA ALA A 56 -28.38 7.31 11.79
C ALA A 56 -26.97 6.94 11.29
N GLY A 57 -26.74 7.17 10.00
CA GLY A 57 -25.40 7.24 9.41
C GLY A 57 -24.62 8.34 10.10
N ALA A 58 -23.85 7.97 11.12
CA ALA A 58 -23.04 8.88 11.90
C ALA A 58 -21.79 9.26 11.11
N GLY A 59 -21.75 10.51 10.66
CA GLY A 59 -20.52 11.31 10.64
C GLY A 59 -19.67 11.23 9.37
N ALA A 60 -20.08 11.96 8.33
CA ALA A 60 -19.09 12.63 7.48
C ALA A 60 -18.47 13.76 8.31
N GLY A 61 -17.50 13.40 9.16
CA GLY A 61 -16.70 14.34 9.92
C GLY A 61 -15.83 15.16 8.97
N ALA A 62 -15.53 16.39 9.36
CA ALA A 62 -14.54 17.26 8.73
C ALA A 62 -13.09 16.75 8.93
N GLY A 63 -12.87 15.47 8.68
CA GLY A 63 -11.58 14.78 8.64
C GLY A 63 -11.47 14.03 7.32
N GLY A 64 -10.25 13.94 6.77
CA GLY A 64 -10.00 13.25 5.51
C GLY A 64 -10.50 11.80 5.53
N PHE A 65 -10.72 11.25 4.34
CA PHE A 65 -11.14 9.88 4.10
C PHE A 65 -9.92 8.97 4.07
N THR A 66 -10.00 7.85 4.79
CA THR A 66 -8.99 6.79 4.77
C THR A 66 -9.62 5.51 4.25
N TYR A 67 -9.10 5.01 3.12
CA TYR A 67 -9.55 3.78 2.48
C TYR A 67 -8.52 2.68 2.70
N GLU A 68 -8.87 1.65 3.45
CA GLU A 68 -8.00 0.51 3.69
C GLU A 68 -8.35 -0.65 2.76
N PHE A 69 -7.36 -1.14 2.02
CA PHE A 69 -7.50 -2.32 1.16
C PHE A 69 -6.89 -3.51 1.88
N HIS A 70 -7.71 -4.53 2.12
CA HIS A 70 -7.33 -5.75 2.81
C HIS A 70 -7.45 -6.93 1.86
N ILE A 71 -6.40 -7.74 1.77
CA ILE A 71 -6.45 -9.02 1.08
C ILE A 71 -7.17 -10.00 2.00
N VAL A 72 -8.22 -10.64 1.48
CA VAL A 72 -9.07 -11.58 2.24
C VAL A 72 -8.98 -13.02 1.75
N SER A 73 -8.43 -13.26 0.56
CA SER A 73 -8.07 -14.58 0.05
C SER A 73 -6.87 -14.47 -0.89
N GLU A 74 -6.10 -15.54 -1.00
CA GLU A 74 -4.96 -15.62 -1.91
C GLU A 74 -5.39 -15.55 -3.38
N THR A 75 -4.41 -15.18 -4.22
CA THR A 75 -4.47 -15.26 -5.68
C THR A 75 -4.52 -16.72 -6.16
N GLU A 76 -4.88 -16.96 -7.42
CA GLU A 76 -4.89 -18.30 -8.01
C GLU A 76 -3.51 -18.75 -8.53
N HIS A 77 -2.57 -17.83 -8.74
CA HIS A 77 -1.25 -18.19 -9.26
C HIS A 77 -0.49 -19.13 -8.30
N SER A 78 0.32 -20.07 -8.79
CA SER A 78 0.94 -21.08 -7.92
C SER A 78 2.05 -20.55 -7.00
N ASP A 79 2.77 -19.51 -7.41
CA ASP A 79 4.00 -19.03 -6.75
C ASP A 79 4.10 -17.49 -6.66
N HIS A 80 3.02 -16.77 -6.99
CA HIS A 80 2.96 -15.32 -6.92
C HIS A 80 1.74 -14.90 -6.10
N GLY A 81 1.89 -13.84 -5.32
CA GLY A 81 0.77 -13.11 -4.73
C GLY A 81 0.25 -12.10 -5.73
N SER A 82 -0.05 -10.89 -5.24
CA SER A 82 -0.50 -9.79 -6.09
C SER A 82 0.62 -9.32 -7.03
N VAL A 83 0.26 -8.89 -8.23
CA VAL A 83 1.14 -8.19 -9.17
C VAL A 83 0.39 -6.96 -9.67
N ILE A 84 0.81 -5.77 -9.27
CA ILE A 84 0.13 -4.50 -9.55
C ILE A 84 1.00 -3.67 -10.49
N SER A 85 0.37 -3.13 -11.52
CA SER A 85 0.99 -2.26 -12.51
C SER A 85 0.49 -0.82 -12.50
N ASP A 86 -0.73 -0.56 -12.01
CA ASP A 86 -1.23 0.81 -11.88
C ASP A 86 -2.36 0.89 -10.86
N ILE A 87 -2.55 2.07 -10.27
CA ILE A 87 -3.68 2.37 -9.38
C ILE A 87 -4.21 3.77 -9.71
N LYS A 88 -5.52 3.87 -9.93
CA LYS A 88 -6.21 5.12 -10.20
C LYS A 88 -7.37 5.33 -9.24
N ILE A 89 -7.57 6.57 -8.83
CA ILE A 89 -8.71 7.06 -8.07
C ILE A 89 -9.49 8.02 -8.95
N ASP A 90 -10.79 7.76 -9.14
CA ASP A 90 -11.67 8.60 -9.97
C ASP A 90 -11.06 8.90 -11.35
N GLY A 91 -10.43 7.88 -11.96
CA GLY A 91 -9.75 7.96 -13.26
C GLY A 91 -8.37 8.63 -13.26
N ASN A 92 -7.91 9.20 -12.15
CA ASN A 92 -6.60 9.82 -12.02
C ASN A 92 -5.62 8.89 -11.32
N ARG A 93 -4.39 8.78 -11.84
CA ARG A 93 -3.36 7.97 -11.21
C ARG A 93 -2.99 8.51 -9.83
N VAL A 94 -2.85 7.61 -8.86
CA VAL A 94 -2.50 7.98 -7.49
C VAL A 94 -1.08 8.53 -7.41
N SER A 95 -0.90 9.57 -6.61
CA SER A 95 0.43 10.08 -6.27
C SER A 95 1.00 9.34 -5.05
N LYS A 96 2.32 9.46 -4.84
CA LYS A 96 3.04 8.83 -3.71
C LYS A 96 2.53 9.29 -2.34
N ASP A 97 2.00 10.50 -2.26
CA ASP A 97 1.50 11.07 -1.01
C ASP A 97 0.08 10.58 -0.67
N GLU A 98 -0.66 10.06 -1.66
CA GLU A 98 -2.03 9.59 -1.50
C GLU A 98 -2.12 8.11 -1.13
N ILE A 99 -1.06 7.34 -1.36
CA ILE A 99 -1.05 5.89 -1.15
C ILE A 99 0.11 5.43 -0.26
N THR A 100 -0.20 4.56 0.69
CA THR A 100 0.80 3.90 1.55
C THR A 100 0.61 2.39 1.47
N PHE A 101 1.61 1.69 0.95
CA PHE A 101 1.68 0.22 1.04
C PHE A 101 2.19 -0.18 2.41
N HIS A 102 1.44 -1.06 3.09
CA HIS A 102 1.83 -1.61 4.40
C HIS A 102 2.71 -2.86 4.26
N ILE A 103 2.78 -3.40 3.05
CA ILE A 103 3.63 -4.53 2.67
C ILE A 103 4.46 -4.10 1.48
N ALA A 104 5.79 -4.00 1.65
CA ALA A 104 6.69 -3.75 0.53
C ALA A 104 6.64 -4.92 -0.47
N PRO A 105 6.84 -4.67 -1.78
CA PRO A 105 7.01 -5.74 -2.76
C PRO A 105 8.08 -6.72 -2.31
N THR A 106 7.76 -8.01 -2.34
CA THR A 106 8.66 -9.07 -1.84
C THR A 106 9.26 -9.92 -2.94
N LYS A 107 8.86 -9.72 -4.20
CA LYS A 107 9.39 -10.45 -5.35
C LYS A 107 10.16 -9.53 -6.29
N TYR A 108 9.52 -8.45 -6.73
CA TYR A 108 10.14 -7.38 -7.50
C TYR A 108 9.46 -6.06 -7.18
N ASP A 109 10.26 -5.01 -6.96
CA ASP A 109 9.80 -3.64 -6.74
C ASP A 109 9.56 -2.90 -8.07
N CYS A 110 10.32 -3.26 -9.10
CA CYS A 110 10.23 -2.73 -10.45
C CYS A 110 10.54 -3.82 -11.50
N GLU A 111 9.55 -4.17 -12.31
CA GLU A 111 9.70 -4.99 -13.51
C GLU A 111 8.92 -4.37 -14.67
N HIS A 112 9.37 -4.57 -15.91
CA HIS A 112 8.69 -4.07 -17.11
C HIS A 112 8.29 -5.25 -18.00
N ASP A 113 7.04 -5.29 -18.45
CA ASP A 113 6.42 -6.46 -19.10
C ASP A 113 7.20 -6.97 -20.33
N THR A 114 7.82 -6.06 -21.08
CA THR A 114 8.58 -6.40 -22.30
C THR A 114 10.08 -6.08 -22.24
N GLN A 115 10.61 -5.49 -21.16
CA GLN A 115 11.98 -4.97 -21.11
C GLN A 115 12.74 -5.42 -19.85
N ASN A 116 13.80 -6.21 -20.04
CA ASN A 116 14.52 -6.85 -18.93
C ASN A 116 15.56 -5.94 -18.24
N ASN A 117 15.81 -4.73 -18.73
CA ASN A 117 16.79 -3.79 -18.17
C ASN A 117 16.15 -2.42 -17.90
N TRP A 118 14.88 -2.44 -17.47
CA TRP A 118 14.15 -1.25 -17.10
C TRP A 118 14.56 -0.76 -15.72
N ASP A 119 14.42 0.55 -15.51
CA ASP A 119 14.70 1.22 -14.26
C ASP A 119 13.57 2.23 -14.00
N CYS A 120 12.75 1.95 -12.99
CA CYS A 120 11.62 2.77 -12.55
C CYS A 120 12.06 4.10 -11.88
N LYS A 121 13.31 4.55 -12.11
CA LYS A 121 13.85 5.83 -11.61
C LYS A 121 13.81 5.96 -10.08
N GLY A 122 13.92 4.82 -9.39
CA GLY A 122 13.85 4.75 -7.94
C GLY A 122 12.42 4.67 -7.38
N ASP A 123 11.42 4.60 -8.25
CA ASP A 123 10.02 4.40 -7.88
C ASP A 123 9.61 2.93 -7.95
N MET A 124 8.47 2.62 -7.34
CA MET A 124 7.83 1.32 -7.51
C MET A 124 7.20 1.25 -8.89
N GLY A 125 7.17 0.07 -9.52
CA GLY A 125 6.61 -0.08 -10.87
C GLY A 125 5.19 0.49 -11.00
N TYR A 126 4.32 0.25 -10.01
CA TYR A 126 2.95 0.80 -10.02
C TYR A 126 2.85 2.32 -9.84
N LEU A 127 3.94 3.03 -9.56
CA LEU A 127 4.01 4.50 -9.36
C LEU A 127 4.95 5.21 -10.35
N ASP A 128 5.62 4.48 -11.23
CA ASP A 128 6.55 5.11 -12.18
C ASP A 128 5.83 5.91 -13.28
N GLU A 129 6.56 6.60 -14.15
CA GLU A 129 5.94 7.47 -15.17
C GLU A 129 5.25 6.68 -16.31
N ASP A 130 5.56 5.40 -16.50
CA ASP A 130 5.17 4.61 -17.68
C ASP A 130 3.83 3.89 -17.53
N GLY A 131 3.31 3.78 -16.29
CA GLY A 131 1.96 3.26 -16.07
C GLY A 131 1.91 1.75 -16.06
N ALA A 132 0.78 1.20 -16.54
CA ALA A 132 0.47 -0.22 -16.42
C ALA A 132 1.43 -1.19 -17.14
N ILE A 133 2.52 -0.71 -17.75
CA ILE A 133 3.55 -1.53 -18.42
C ILE A 133 4.66 -1.96 -17.47
N THR A 134 4.82 -1.26 -16.34
CA THR A 134 5.72 -1.63 -15.25
C THR A 134 4.93 -2.09 -14.04
N MET A 135 5.56 -2.87 -13.17
CA MET A 135 4.85 -3.57 -12.10
C MET A 135 5.72 -3.83 -10.88
N ALA A 136 5.06 -3.96 -9.75
CA ALA A 136 5.63 -4.57 -8.55
C ALA A 136 4.88 -5.85 -8.20
N ALA A 137 5.56 -6.78 -7.54
CA ALA A 137 4.97 -8.03 -7.11
C ALA A 137 5.37 -8.46 -5.72
N TRP A 138 4.46 -9.26 -5.19
CA TRP A 138 4.55 -9.89 -3.91
C TRP A 138 4.60 -11.40 -4.09
N ASN A 139 5.28 -12.08 -3.17
CA ASN A 139 5.04 -13.47 -2.89
C ASN A 139 3.60 -13.66 -2.37
N LYS A 140 3.18 -14.91 -2.19
CA LYS A 140 1.87 -15.23 -1.63
C LYS A 140 1.60 -14.49 -0.33
N HIS A 141 0.41 -13.92 -0.24
CA HIS A 141 -0.09 -13.21 0.93
C HIS A 141 -0.49 -14.17 2.03
N THR A 142 -0.62 -13.69 3.27
CA THR A 142 -1.19 -14.46 4.39
C THR A 142 -2.48 -13.78 4.86
N PRO A 143 -3.64 -14.05 4.23
CA PRO A 143 -4.88 -13.37 4.54
C PRO A 143 -5.42 -13.71 5.95
N PRO A 144 -6.16 -12.81 6.62
CA PRO A 144 -6.44 -11.44 6.18
C PRO A 144 -5.23 -10.51 6.39
N GLU A 145 -4.91 -9.69 5.40
CA GLU A 145 -3.71 -8.84 5.42
C GLU A 145 -4.04 -7.41 4.95
N LYS A 146 -3.68 -6.39 5.74
CA LYS A 146 -3.82 -4.99 5.32
C LYS A 146 -2.76 -4.69 4.28
N PHE A 147 -3.19 -4.45 3.03
CA PHE A 147 -2.28 -4.36 1.89
C PHE A 147 -1.78 -2.93 1.69
N PHE A 148 -2.68 -2.01 1.41
CA PHE A 148 -2.36 -0.59 1.26
C PHE A 148 -3.50 0.28 1.77
N THR A 149 -3.21 1.56 1.90
CA THR A 149 -4.18 2.58 2.29
C THR A 149 -4.10 3.75 1.35
N ILE A 150 -5.26 4.25 0.96
CA ILE A 150 -5.42 5.49 0.20
C ILE A 150 -6.00 6.55 1.14
N THR A 151 -5.43 7.75 1.12
CA THR A 151 -5.95 8.91 1.86
C THR A 151 -6.40 10.00 0.89
N SER A 152 -7.53 10.63 1.18
CA SER A 152 -8.09 11.70 0.35
C SER A 152 -8.81 12.74 1.21
N ASP A 153 -8.79 14.01 0.80
CA ASP A 153 -9.57 15.08 1.44
C ASP A 153 -11.06 15.03 1.09
N LYS A 154 -11.42 14.23 0.07
CA LYS A 154 -12.79 14.10 -0.44
C LYS A 154 -13.16 12.64 -0.56
N LYS A 155 -14.47 12.37 -0.50
CA LYS A 155 -14.99 11.04 -0.78
C LYS A 155 -14.66 10.68 -2.23
N ILE A 156 -14.04 9.53 -2.43
CA ILE A 156 -13.73 9.00 -3.76
C ILE A 156 -14.91 8.16 -4.26
N GLY A 157 -15.14 8.13 -5.58
CA GLY A 157 -16.22 7.35 -6.19
C GLY A 157 -15.76 6.00 -6.74
N GLU A 158 -14.50 5.91 -7.17
CA GLU A 158 -13.98 4.74 -7.86
C GLU A 158 -12.49 4.53 -7.58
N VAL A 159 -12.10 3.27 -7.42
CA VAL A 159 -10.69 2.85 -7.45
C VAL A 159 -10.50 1.79 -8.52
N GLU A 160 -9.60 2.03 -9.46
CA GLU A 160 -9.15 1.06 -10.44
C GLU A 160 -7.77 0.54 -10.03
N ILE A 161 -7.63 -0.77 -9.90
CA ILE A 161 -6.33 -1.43 -9.69
C ILE A 161 -6.03 -2.25 -10.93
N SER A 162 -4.96 -1.88 -11.64
CA SER A 162 -4.43 -2.68 -12.74
C SER A 162 -3.54 -3.77 -12.19
N PHE A 163 -4.03 -5.00 -12.25
CA PHE A 163 -3.19 -6.18 -12.05
C PHE A 163 -2.51 -6.54 -13.36
N HIS A 164 -1.37 -7.24 -13.31
CA HIS A 164 -0.75 -7.72 -14.54
C HIS A 164 -1.66 -8.70 -15.29
N ARG A 165 -2.31 -9.63 -14.58
CA ARG A 165 -3.19 -10.68 -15.14
C ARG A 165 -4.26 -11.08 -14.11
N PRO A 166 -5.38 -11.70 -14.53
CA PRO A 166 -6.42 -12.19 -13.62
C PRO A 166 -5.88 -13.10 -12.50
N THR A 167 -4.96 -14.03 -12.83
CA THR A 167 -4.33 -14.96 -11.87
C THR A 167 -3.63 -14.29 -10.69
N TYR A 168 -3.25 -13.01 -10.81
CA TYR A 168 -2.57 -12.25 -9.76
C TYR A 168 -3.52 -11.35 -8.98
N THR A 169 -4.83 -11.42 -9.20
CA THR A 169 -5.80 -10.62 -8.45
C THR A 169 -6.19 -11.35 -7.16
N PRO A 170 -5.93 -10.80 -5.98
CA PRO A 170 -6.44 -11.35 -4.73
C PRO A 170 -7.93 -11.01 -4.56
N ALA A 171 -8.60 -11.73 -3.66
CA ALA A 171 -9.87 -11.23 -3.13
C ALA A 171 -9.61 -10.05 -2.19
N LEU A 172 -10.41 -8.99 -2.29
CA LEU A 172 -10.21 -7.74 -1.57
C LEU A 172 -11.43 -7.33 -0.76
N MET A 173 -11.16 -6.69 0.37
CA MET A 173 -12.15 -5.97 1.17
C MET A 173 -11.66 -4.53 1.39
N ILE A 174 -12.57 -3.58 1.28
CA ILE A 174 -12.30 -2.15 1.39
C ILE A 174 -13.02 -1.60 2.61
N LYS A 175 -12.29 -0.86 3.45
CA LYS A 175 -12.86 -0.10 4.57
C LYS A 175 -12.71 1.39 4.33
N GLU A 176 -13.77 2.15 4.56
CA GLU A 176 -13.73 3.62 4.68
C GLU A 176 -13.73 3.98 6.17
N ASN A 177 -12.71 4.69 6.62
CA ASN A 177 -12.57 5.16 8.01
C ASN A 177 -12.76 4.02 9.05
N GLY A 178 -12.27 2.83 8.71
CA GLY A 178 -12.34 1.63 9.55
C GLY A 178 -13.63 0.82 9.44
N VAL A 179 -14.63 1.28 8.68
CA VAL A 179 -15.89 0.58 8.42
C VAL A 179 -15.83 -0.12 7.07
N GLU A 180 -16.12 -1.42 7.01
CA GLU A 180 -16.21 -2.17 5.75
C GLU A 180 -17.34 -1.60 4.88
N ILE A 181 -17.00 -1.20 3.65
CA ILE A 181 -17.92 -0.61 2.68
C ILE A 181 -18.08 -1.45 1.42
N LEU A 182 -17.08 -2.27 1.10
CA LEU A 182 -17.09 -3.13 -0.09
C LEU A 182 -16.30 -4.40 0.19
N ARG A 183 -16.80 -5.52 -0.34
CA ARG A 183 -16.12 -6.81 -0.34
C ARG A 183 -16.25 -7.46 -1.71
N ASP A 184 -15.12 -7.83 -2.28
CA ASP A 184 -15.01 -8.63 -3.50
C ASP A 184 -14.25 -9.92 -3.16
N ASP A 185 -15.00 -10.98 -2.88
CA ASP A 185 -14.43 -12.30 -2.59
C ASP A 185 -13.95 -13.04 -3.87
N SER A 186 -14.04 -12.41 -5.05
CA SER A 186 -13.54 -12.99 -6.30
C SER A 186 -12.05 -12.70 -6.50
N ASN A 187 -11.25 -13.76 -6.60
CA ASN A 187 -9.83 -13.71 -6.96
C ASN A 187 -9.59 -13.79 -8.48
N LYS A 188 -10.63 -13.45 -9.26
CA LYS A 188 -10.66 -13.32 -10.73
C LYS A 188 -10.17 -14.53 -11.56
N GLY A 189 -9.86 -15.66 -10.93
CA GLY A 189 -9.57 -16.93 -11.59
C GLY A 189 -8.11 -17.11 -12.00
N SER A 190 -7.81 -18.21 -12.70
CA SER A 190 -6.44 -18.64 -13.02
C SER A 190 -5.92 -18.18 -14.39
N ASP A 191 -6.65 -17.31 -15.09
CA ASP A 191 -6.31 -16.93 -16.46
C ASP A 191 -5.02 -16.09 -16.51
N LEU A 192 -4.18 -16.40 -17.51
CA LEU A 192 -2.93 -15.69 -17.78
C LEU A 192 -3.09 -14.51 -18.76
N SER A 193 -4.33 -14.19 -19.14
CA SER A 193 -4.64 -13.09 -20.05
C SER A 193 -6.04 -12.56 -19.73
N PRO A 194 -6.32 -11.26 -19.97
CA PRO A 194 -5.45 -10.26 -20.62
C PRO A 194 -4.32 -9.73 -19.70
N SER A 195 -3.40 -8.97 -20.30
CA SER A 195 -2.39 -8.17 -19.62
C SER A 195 -2.27 -6.81 -20.32
N PRO A 196 -2.46 -5.66 -19.62
CA PRO A 196 -2.86 -5.54 -18.21
C PRO A 196 -4.31 -5.97 -17.96
N PHE A 197 -4.66 -6.16 -16.69
CA PHE A 197 -6.00 -6.52 -16.22
C PHE A 197 -6.51 -5.52 -15.16
N PRO A 198 -7.16 -4.42 -15.60
CA PRO A 198 -7.78 -3.46 -14.70
C PRO A 198 -9.03 -4.03 -14.03
N VAL A 199 -9.13 -3.83 -12.71
CA VAL A 199 -10.29 -4.17 -11.89
C VAL A 199 -10.78 -2.91 -11.19
N THR A 200 -12.06 -2.60 -11.39
CA THR A 200 -12.70 -1.40 -10.87
C THR A 200 -13.56 -1.71 -9.65
N TYR A 201 -13.40 -0.90 -8.60
CA TYR A 201 -14.18 -0.94 -7.37
C TYR A 201 -14.95 0.37 -7.23
N THR A 202 -16.28 0.30 -7.31
CA THR A 202 -17.16 1.46 -7.09
C THR A 202 -17.40 1.64 -5.58
N ILE A 203 -17.05 2.81 -5.06
CA ILE A 203 -17.17 3.15 -3.65
C ILE A 203 -18.58 3.71 -3.37
N PRO A 204 -19.36 3.12 -2.44
CA PRO A 204 -20.73 3.53 -2.14
C PRO A 204 -20.82 4.84 -1.35
#